data_AF-A0A2K8NRW5-F1
#
_entry.id   AF-A0A2K8NRW5-F1
#
_cell.length_a   1.000
_cell.length_b   1.000
_cell.length_c   1.000
_cell.angle_alpha   90.00
_cell.angle_beta   90.00
_cell.angle_gamma   90.00
#
_symmetry.space_group_name_H-M   'P 1'
#
loop_
_entity.id
_entity.type
_entity.pdbx_description
1 polymer ?
#
loop_
_entity_poly.entity_id
_entity_poly.type
_entity_poly.pdbx_seq_one_letter_code
_entity_poly.pdbx_strand_id
1 'polypeptide(L)'
;MNIVGIIFFILILLSLFSSGSGFLAYKSRRKRNYSQNQSQTHQAFEANKKVWQFNTQKTVSIPEYNYQENFTDFPFFSNYQETEAFLAKKNVSPKQMQNFMKSMKGYESQMARYWTEQQRRLLRAFDQAGLNTSPEATEFALKYYNLFLDAFRHEVINYLANKILVAEVGRALNEEPKVMPQGQSYDHYIKGALDYFYMILNDDVNKIIDSMNQEIRSQYAQFFWQSDEARNQSHSAGASFQAQFDEVGQAYKTLETKQEATDDELKSNYRKLAKKYHPDRNPSQEAKEKMAKINSAYDLLKKIRNM
;
A
#
# COMPACT_ATOMS: atom_id res chain seq x y z
N MET A 1 20.72 11.95 5.03
CA MET A 1 19.25 12.09 4.98
C MET A 1 18.80 12.59 6.35
N ASN A 2 18.26 13.81 6.45
CA ASN A 2 17.92 14.39 7.76
C ASN A 2 16.65 13.73 8.31
N ILE A 3 16.84 12.76 9.21
CA ILE A 3 15.80 12.09 10.01
C ILE A 3 14.87 13.12 10.70
N VAL A 4 15.44 14.27 11.06
CA VAL A 4 14.72 15.42 11.62
C VAL A 4 13.65 15.97 10.66
N GLY A 5 13.88 15.98 9.34
CA GLY A 5 12.96 16.57 8.37
C GLY A 5 11.66 15.78 8.17
N ILE A 6 11.77 14.44 8.08
CA ILE A 6 10.60 13.54 7.94
C ILE A 6 9.73 13.59 9.19
N ILE A 7 10.37 13.60 10.36
CA ILE A 7 9.69 13.60 11.66
C ILE A 7 9.04 14.95 11.96
N PHE A 8 9.74 16.06 11.73
CA PHE A 8 9.16 17.41 11.89
C PHE A 8 7.97 17.61 10.93
N PHE A 9 8.01 16.99 9.75
CA PHE A 9 6.94 17.08 8.75
C PHE A 9 5.68 16.30 9.13
N ILE A 10 5.86 15.09 9.65
CA ILE A 10 4.79 14.26 10.17
C ILE A 10 4.09 14.94 11.37
N LEU A 11 4.83 15.66 12.21
CA LEU A 11 4.31 16.49 13.31
C LEU A 11 3.67 17.80 12.84
N ILE A 12 4.17 18.40 11.75
CA ILE A 12 3.57 19.57 11.09
C ILE A 12 2.21 19.24 10.45
N LEU A 13 2.05 18.05 9.86
CA LEU A 13 0.76 17.57 9.35
C LEU A 13 -0.30 17.43 10.43
N LEU A 14 0.11 17.05 11.64
CA LEU A 14 -0.76 16.92 12.81
C LEU A 14 -1.05 18.27 13.48
N SER A 15 -0.16 19.27 13.35
CA SER A 15 -0.33 20.60 13.98
C SER A 15 -0.92 21.69 13.07
N LEU A 16 -0.84 21.60 11.74
CA LEU A 16 -1.35 22.61 10.81
C LEU A 16 -2.87 22.56 10.54
N PHE A 17 -3.64 21.78 11.29
CA PHE A 17 -5.11 21.88 11.30
C PHE A 17 -5.65 22.91 12.31
N SER A 18 -4.79 23.68 13.00
CA SER A 18 -5.18 24.49 14.16
C SER A 18 -5.29 26.02 14.00
N SER A 19 -5.26 26.66 12.82
CA SER A 19 -5.49 28.12 12.77
C SER A 19 -5.96 28.67 11.43
N GLY A 20 -7.22 29.11 11.39
CA GLY A 20 -7.85 29.78 10.25
C GLY A 20 -7.96 31.30 10.43
N SER A 21 -7.19 32.07 9.66
CA SER A 21 -7.37 33.53 9.54
C SER A 21 -6.84 34.09 8.21
N GLY A 22 -7.09 33.37 7.10
CA GLY A 22 -6.75 33.80 5.72
C GLY A 22 -7.81 33.42 4.67
N PHE A 23 -9.07 33.31 5.09
CA PHE A 23 -10.05 32.34 4.58
C PHE A 23 -10.56 32.49 3.12
N LEU A 24 -10.31 33.60 2.40
CA LEU A 24 -10.81 33.74 1.01
C LEU A 24 -9.73 33.61 -0.08
N ALA A 25 -8.47 34.02 0.17
CA ALA A 25 -7.34 33.72 -0.73
C ALA A 25 -6.70 32.33 -0.44
N TYR A 26 -6.87 31.81 0.77
CA TYR A 26 -6.28 30.55 1.23
C TYR A 26 -7.09 29.31 0.80
N LYS A 27 -8.42 29.41 0.69
CA LYS A 27 -9.29 28.30 0.28
C LYS A 27 -9.09 27.91 -1.19
N SER A 28 -8.77 28.89 -2.06
CA SER A 28 -8.40 28.62 -3.46
C SER A 28 -6.97 28.06 -3.58
N ARG A 29 -6.01 28.55 -2.77
CA ARG A 29 -4.65 28.03 -2.69
C ARG A 29 -4.57 26.60 -2.12
N ARG A 30 -5.37 26.21 -1.13
CA ARG A 30 -5.32 24.86 -0.53
C ARG A 30 -5.97 23.80 -1.41
N LYS A 31 -7.07 24.13 -2.10
CA LYS A 31 -7.67 23.24 -3.11
C LYS A 31 -6.76 23.11 -4.35
N ARG A 32 -6.08 24.20 -4.75
CA ARG A 32 -4.97 24.16 -5.71
C ARG A 32 -3.81 23.32 -5.22
N ASN A 33 -3.27 23.55 -4.02
CA ASN A 33 -2.10 22.85 -3.50
C ASN A 33 -2.37 21.38 -3.23
N TYR A 34 -3.58 20.98 -2.79
CA TYR A 34 -3.94 19.57 -2.68
C TYR A 34 -4.06 18.91 -4.05
N SER A 35 -4.72 19.56 -5.01
CA SER A 35 -4.82 19.10 -6.40
C SER A 35 -3.46 19.07 -7.11
N GLN A 36 -2.60 20.05 -6.83
CA GLN A 36 -1.25 20.20 -7.35
C GLN A 36 -0.29 19.21 -6.69
N ASN A 37 -0.40 18.95 -5.39
CA ASN A 37 0.38 17.93 -4.70
C ASN A 37 -0.08 16.54 -5.14
N GLN A 38 -1.37 16.27 -5.29
CA GLN A 38 -1.85 15.00 -5.85
C GLN A 38 -1.35 14.80 -7.29
N SER A 39 -1.30 15.87 -8.08
CA SER A 39 -0.70 15.89 -9.42
C SER A 39 0.83 15.64 -9.39
N GLN A 40 1.55 16.27 -8.45
CA GLN A 40 3.00 16.09 -8.27
C GLN A 40 3.35 14.69 -7.75
N THR A 41 2.60 14.17 -6.78
CA THR A 41 2.74 12.80 -6.27
C THR A 41 2.50 11.82 -7.42
N HIS A 42 1.41 11.96 -8.16
CA HIS A 42 1.17 11.12 -9.33
C HIS A 42 2.34 11.18 -10.34
N GLN A 43 2.83 12.37 -10.67
CA GLN A 43 4.00 12.56 -11.53
C GLN A 43 5.27 11.89 -10.97
N ALA A 44 5.49 11.95 -9.66
CA ALA A 44 6.63 11.31 -9.01
C ALA A 44 6.58 9.78 -9.13
N PHE A 45 5.40 9.17 -8.96
CA PHE A 45 5.21 7.74 -9.18
C PHE A 45 5.41 7.34 -10.65
N GLU A 46 4.90 8.12 -11.60
CA GLU A 46 5.11 7.86 -13.04
C GLU A 46 6.58 8.02 -13.44
N ALA A 47 7.28 9.04 -12.92
CA ALA A 47 8.71 9.22 -13.13
C ALA A 47 9.51 8.06 -12.52
N ASN A 48 9.15 7.65 -11.29
CA ASN A 48 9.80 6.54 -10.61
C ASN A 48 9.61 5.21 -11.37
N LYS A 49 8.42 4.93 -11.94
CA LYS A 49 8.22 3.74 -12.80
C LYS A 49 9.21 3.69 -13.96
N LYS A 50 9.45 4.84 -14.62
CA LYS A 50 10.41 4.93 -15.74
C LYS A 50 11.85 4.70 -15.27
N VAL A 51 12.24 5.30 -14.14
CA VAL A 51 13.57 5.12 -13.54
C VAL A 51 13.78 3.65 -13.14
N TRP A 52 12.80 3.06 -12.46
CA TRP A 52 12.84 1.65 -12.10
C TRP A 52 12.98 0.77 -13.34
N GLN A 53 12.11 0.94 -14.35
CA GLN A 53 12.16 0.17 -15.59
C GLN A 53 13.48 0.35 -16.36
N PHE A 54 14.10 1.53 -16.29
CA PHE A 54 15.41 1.76 -16.89
C PHE A 54 16.52 0.95 -16.20
N ASN A 55 16.52 0.93 -14.86
CA ASN A 55 17.55 0.26 -14.05
C ASN A 55 17.32 -1.25 -13.87
N THR A 56 16.13 -1.75 -14.16
CA THR A 56 15.78 -3.15 -14.00
C THR A 56 16.46 -4.04 -15.04
N GLN A 57 17.05 -5.17 -14.59
CA GLN A 57 17.50 -6.23 -15.50
C GLN A 57 16.30 -6.90 -16.18
N LYS A 58 16.22 -6.73 -17.51
CA LYS A 58 15.09 -7.18 -18.35
C LYS A 58 15.27 -8.56 -18.95
N THR A 59 16.52 -9.00 -19.13
CA THR A 59 16.83 -10.28 -19.76
C THR A 59 16.83 -11.38 -18.71
N VAL A 60 16.01 -12.40 -18.94
CA VAL A 60 15.79 -13.54 -18.04
C VAL A 60 16.22 -14.81 -18.76
N SER A 61 17.06 -15.63 -18.12
CA SER A 61 17.46 -16.92 -18.68
C SER A 61 16.34 -17.93 -18.57
N ILE A 62 16.14 -18.74 -19.61
CA ILE A 62 15.27 -19.91 -19.66
C ILE A 62 16.18 -21.15 -19.79
N PRO A 63 16.72 -21.68 -18.68
CA PRO A 63 17.85 -22.61 -18.74
C PRO A 63 17.50 -23.95 -19.38
N GLU A 64 16.26 -24.43 -19.16
CA GLU A 64 15.81 -25.72 -19.69
C GLU A 64 15.88 -25.79 -21.22
N TYR A 65 15.63 -24.65 -21.87
CA TYR A 65 15.65 -24.51 -23.33
C TYR A 65 16.85 -23.76 -23.87
N ASN A 66 17.77 -23.38 -22.98
CA ASN A 66 19.03 -22.73 -23.31
C ASN A 66 18.85 -21.46 -24.19
N TYR A 67 17.91 -20.60 -23.81
CA TYR A 67 17.75 -19.27 -24.40
C TYR A 67 17.48 -18.22 -23.32
N GLN A 68 17.35 -16.96 -23.73
CA GLN A 68 17.00 -15.85 -22.84
C GLN A 68 15.80 -15.12 -23.42
N GLU A 69 14.95 -14.59 -22.55
CA GLU A 69 13.77 -13.82 -22.94
C GLU A 69 13.84 -12.40 -22.36
N ASN A 70 13.34 -11.43 -23.11
CA ASN A 70 13.36 -10.03 -22.74
C ASN A 70 12.00 -9.61 -22.16
N PHE A 71 12.00 -9.17 -20.91
CA PHE A 71 10.83 -8.66 -20.18
C PHE A 71 10.87 -7.13 -20.14
N THR A 72 10.52 -6.51 -21.26
CA THR A 72 10.64 -5.07 -21.46
C THR A 72 9.39 -4.29 -21.08
N ASP A 73 8.22 -4.93 -21.08
CA ASP A 73 6.93 -4.26 -20.96
C ASP A 73 6.60 -4.02 -19.48
N PHE A 74 6.11 -2.83 -19.14
CA PHE A 74 5.70 -2.54 -17.77
C PHE A 74 4.38 -3.27 -17.45
N PRO A 75 4.19 -3.88 -16.27
CA PRO A 75 5.06 -3.85 -15.08
C PRO A 75 6.32 -4.72 -15.11
N PHE A 76 6.34 -5.86 -15.80
CA PHE A 76 7.54 -6.66 -16.11
C PHE A 76 7.15 -7.85 -16.99
N PHE A 77 6.75 -7.61 -18.24
CA PHE A 77 6.21 -8.62 -19.17
C PHE A 77 7.01 -8.69 -20.47
N SER A 78 6.77 -9.74 -21.24
CA SER A 78 7.50 -10.00 -22.49
C SER A 78 6.58 -9.90 -23.70
N ASN A 79 7.18 -9.55 -24.84
CA ASN A 79 6.54 -9.71 -26.14
C ASN A 79 6.79 -11.10 -26.75
N TYR A 80 7.57 -11.96 -26.07
CA TYR A 80 7.93 -13.33 -26.43
C TYR A 80 8.71 -13.48 -27.74
N GLN A 81 9.35 -12.41 -28.23
CA GLN A 81 10.09 -12.46 -29.50
C GLN A 81 11.20 -13.52 -29.52
N GLU A 82 11.93 -13.67 -28.41
CA GLU A 82 13.02 -14.65 -28.34
C GLU A 82 12.47 -16.08 -28.27
N THR A 83 11.37 -16.29 -27.54
CA THR A 83 10.66 -17.57 -27.49
C THR A 83 10.08 -17.94 -28.86
N GLU A 84 9.45 -17.00 -29.57
CA GLU A 84 8.93 -17.23 -30.92
C GLU A 84 10.06 -17.63 -31.88
N ALA A 85 11.19 -16.92 -31.84
CA ALA A 85 12.37 -17.26 -32.65
C ALA A 85 12.93 -18.65 -32.32
N PHE A 86 12.94 -19.03 -31.03
CA PHE A 86 13.34 -20.35 -30.58
C PHE A 86 12.39 -21.45 -31.10
N LEU A 87 11.08 -21.30 -30.92
CA LEU A 87 10.07 -22.26 -31.36
C LEU A 87 10.05 -22.40 -32.89
N ALA A 88 10.27 -21.31 -33.63
CA ALA A 88 10.38 -21.33 -35.09
C ALA A 88 11.57 -22.18 -35.56
N LYS A 89 12.75 -22.07 -34.90
CA LYS A 89 13.92 -22.93 -35.18
C LYS A 89 13.66 -24.41 -34.89
N LYS A 90 12.69 -24.72 -34.03
CA LYS A 90 12.25 -26.08 -33.71
C LYS A 90 11.14 -26.61 -34.64
N ASN A 91 10.80 -25.87 -35.70
CA ASN A 91 9.76 -26.21 -36.67
C ASN A 91 8.37 -26.36 -36.04
N VAL A 92 8.07 -25.62 -34.97
CA VAL A 92 6.72 -25.56 -34.38
C VAL A 92 5.75 -24.96 -35.39
N SER A 93 4.56 -25.56 -35.53
CA SER A 93 3.58 -25.11 -36.52
C SER A 93 3.02 -23.72 -36.19
N PRO A 94 2.59 -22.93 -37.20
CA PRO A 94 1.96 -21.63 -36.96
C PRO A 94 0.75 -21.70 -36.01
N LYS A 95 -0.01 -22.80 -36.06
CA LYS A 95 -1.16 -23.02 -35.15
C LYS A 95 -0.71 -23.21 -33.71
N GLN A 96 0.34 -23.99 -33.46
CA GLN A 96 0.91 -24.16 -32.13
C GLN A 96 1.48 -22.84 -31.61
N MET A 97 2.18 -22.06 -32.46
CA MET A 97 2.68 -20.73 -32.10
C MET A 97 1.53 -19.77 -31.73
N GLN A 98 0.45 -19.76 -32.51
CA GLN A 98 -0.71 -18.92 -32.21
C GLN A 98 -1.36 -19.31 -30.87
N ASN A 99 -1.47 -20.61 -30.60
CA ASN A 99 -2.00 -21.11 -29.32
C ASN A 99 -1.09 -20.69 -28.16
N PHE A 100 0.22 -20.85 -28.30
CA PHE A 100 1.23 -20.41 -27.33
C PHE A 100 1.05 -18.91 -27.01
N MET A 101 1.03 -18.06 -28.05
CA MET A 101 0.90 -16.61 -27.86
C MET A 101 -0.42 -16.22 -27.20
N LYS A 102 -1.52 -16.89 -27.59
CA LYS A 102 -2.83 -16.68 -26.96
C LYS A 102 -2.81 -17.04 -25.48
N SER A 103 -2.22 -18.18 -25.12
CA SER A 103 -2.10 -18.62 -23.72
C SER A 103 -1.26 -17.64 -22.90
N MET A 104 -0.05 -17.31 -23.38
CA MET A 104 0.87 -16.41 -22.66
C MET A 104 0.26 -15.02 -22.43
N LYS A 105 -0.37 -14.42 -23.45
CA LYS A 105 -1.07 -13.13 -23.28
C LYS A 105 -2.28 -13.24 -22.35
N GLY A 106 -2.94 -14.39 -22.30
CA GLY A 106 -3.99 -14.70 -21.34
C GLY A 106 -3.48 -14.72 -19.90
N TYR A 107 -2.32 -15.32 -19.64
CA TYR A 107 -1.70 -15.35 -18.31
C TYR A 107 -1.22 -13.97 -17.86
N GLU A 108 -0.50 -13.24 -18.73
CA GLU A 108 -0.09 -11.87 -18.46
C GLU A 108 -1.28 -10.96 -18.13
N SER A 109 -2.38 -11.08 -18.87
CA SER A 109 -3.59 -10.30 -18.63
C SER A 109 -4.23 -10.60 -17.27
N GLN A 110 -4.13 -11.82 -16.77
CA GLN A 110 -4.60 -12.17 -15.42
C GLN A 110 -3.65 -11.62 -14.36
N MET A 111 -2.35 -11.78 -14.54
CA MET A 111 -1.33 -11.28 -13.61
C MET A 111 -1.33 -9.74 -13.54
N ALA A 112 -1.52 -9.05 -14.67
CA ALA A 112 -1.61 -7.59 -14.75
C ALA A 112 -2.84 -7.03 -14.01
N ARG A 113 -3.99 -7.72 -14.11
CA ARG A 113 -5.18 -7.37 -13.33
C ARG A 113 -4.90 -7.48 -11.84
N TYR A 114 -4.28 -8.59 -11.41
CA TYR A 114 -3.94 -8.80 -10.02
C TYR A 114 -2.90 -7.80 -9.50
N TRP A 115 -1.86 -7.51 -10.30
CA TRP A 115 -0.91 -6.43 -10.02
C TRP A 115 -1.61 -5.10 -9.77
N THR A 116 -2.57 -4.73 -10.61
CA THR A 116 -3.35 -3.49 -10.47
C THR A 116 -4.15 -3.45 -9.18
N GLU A 117 -4.65 -4.60 -8.71
CA GLU A 117 -5.34 -4.72 -7.42
C GLU A 117 -4.36 -4.53 -6.25
N GLN A 118 -3.22 -5.20 -6.28
CA GLN A 118 -2.19 -5.08 -5.24
C GLN A 118 -1.60 -3.68 -5.16
N GLN A 119 -1.34 -3.06 -6.31
CA GLN A 119 -0.88 -1.67 -6.38
C GLN A 119 -1.89 -0.73 -5.72
N ARG A 120 -3.19 -0.87 -6.03
CA ARG A 120 -4.24 -0.06 -5.40
C ARG A 120 -4.29 -0.25 -3.89
N ARG A 121 -4.07 -1.46 -3.37
CA ARG A 121 -4.00 -1.70 -1.92
C ARG A 121 -2.83 -0.96 -1.29
N LEU A 122 -1.65 -1.03 -1.89
CA LEU A 122 -0.46 -0.33 -1.40
C LEU A 122 -0.65 1.20 -1.43
N LEU A 123 -1.16 1.74 -2.53
CA LEU A 123 -1.43 3.19 -2.64
C LEU A 123 -2.46 3.67 -1.60
N ARG A 124 -3.49 2.87 -1.31
CA ARG A 124 -4.43 3.18 -0.21
C ARG A 124 -3.75 3.20 1.15
N ALA A 125 -2.80 2.30 1.40
CA ALA A 125 -2.03 2.31 2.64
C ALA A 125 -1.17 3.58 2.74
N PHE A 126 -0.59 4.06 1.63
CA PHE A 126 0.12 5.34 1.59
C PHE A 126 -0.80 6.52 1.89
N ASP A 127 -2.00 6.54 1.31
CA ASP A 127 -2.99 7.59 1.57
C ASP A 127 -3.43 7.60 3.04
N GLN A 128 -3.68 6.42 3.64
CA GLN A 128 -4.05 6.28 5.05
C GLN A 128 -2.93 6.71 6.01
N ALA A 129 -1.68 6.51 5.62
CA ALA A 129 -0.51 6.97 6.36
C ALA A 129 -0.16 8.45 6.10
N GLY A 130 -0.90 9.14 5.22
CA GLY A 130 -0.64 10.55 4.88
C GLY A 130 0.62 10.77 4.05
N LEU A 131 1.10 9.76 3.31
CA LEU A 131 2.38 9.83 2.59
C LEU A 131 2.34 10.62 1.28
N ASN A 132 1.17 11.09 0.85
CA ASN A 132 0.97 11.83 -0.40
C ASN A 132 1.01 13.36 -0.25
N THR A 133 1.33 13.86 0.95
CA THR A 133 1.15 15.27 1.31
C THR A 133 2.37 16.16 1.07
N SER A 134 3.56 15.58 0.87
CA SER A 134 4.82 16.31 0.65
C SER A 134 5.87 15.55 -0.15
N PRO A 135 6.92 16.25 -0.63
CA PRO A 135 8.05 15.61 -1.30
C PRO A 135 8.74 14.54 -0.45
N GLU A 136 9.02 14.79 0.83
CA GLU A 136 9.72 13.86 1.72
C GLU A 136 8.89 12.61 2.01
N ALA A 137 7.59 12.80 2.24
CA ALA A 137 6.66 11.69 2.45
C ALA A 137 6.47 10.87 1.15
N THR A 138 6.50 11.55 0.00
CA THR A 138 6.48 10.90 -1.32
C THR A 138 7.75 10.09 -1.53
N GLU A 139 8.93 10.61 -1.18
CA GLU A 139 10.20 9.87 -1.27
C GLU A 139 10.18 8.61 -0.40
N PHE A 140 9.66 8.72 0.83
CA PHE A 140 9.43 7.57 1.69
C PHE A 140 8.46 6.56 1.05
N ALA A 141 7.34 7.00 0.49
CA ALA A 141 6.41 6.11 -0.21
C ALA A 141 7.05 5.44 -1.44
N LEU A 142 7.89 6.15 -2.19
CA LEU A 142 8.59 5.61 -3.36
C LEU A 142 9.55 4.47 -2.99
N LYS A 143 10.19 4.51 -1.82
CA LYS A 143 10.98 3.38 -1.29
C LYS A 143 10.13 2.10 -1.26
N TYR A 144 8.95 2.15 -0.63
CA TYR A 144 8.05 1.00 -0.50
C TYR A 144 7.38 0.61 -1.81
N TYR A 145 7.13 1.59 -2.68
CA TYR A 145 6.64 1.33 -4.02
C TYR A 145 7.67 0.57 -4.87
N ASN A 146 8.96 0.89 -4.75
CA ASN A 146 10.03 0.15 -5.43
C ASN A 146 10.13 -1.29 -4.90
N LEU A 147 10.01 -1.51 -3.58
CA LEU A 147 9.93 -2.88 -3.03
C LEU A 147 8.78 -3.68 -3.64
N PHE A 148 7.63 -3.04 -3.90
CA PHE A 148 6.51 -3.68 -4.57
C PHE A 148 6.79 -4.02 -6.03
N LEU A 149 7.44 -3.12 -6.79
CA LEU A 149 7.85 -3.40 -8.16
C LEU A 149 8.86 -4.56 -8.22
N ASP A 150 9.81 -4.59 -7.30
CA ASP A 150 10.82 -5.64 -7.19
C ASP A 150 10.19 -6.99 -6.82
N ALA A 151 9.28 -7.01 -5.84
CA ALA A 151 8.54 -8.21 -5.46
C ALA A 151 7.72 -8.75 -6.65
N PHE A 152 6.98 -7.88 -7.34
CA PHE A 152 6.22 -8.30 -8.52
C PHE A 152 7.12 -8.88 -9.61
N ARG A 153 8.23 -8.21 -9.93
CA ARG A 153 9.22 -8.71 -10.90
C ARG A 153 9.73 -10.09 -10.48
N HIS A 154 10.10 -10.25 -9.21
CA HIS A 154 10.60 -11.51 -8.69
C HIS A 154 9.59 -12.64 -8.90
N GLU A 155 8.33 -12.41 -8.57
CA GLU A 155 7.27 -13.41 -8.72
C GLU A 155 6.92 -13.69 -10.19
N VAL A 156 7.01 -12.70 -11.08
CA VAL A 156 6.89 -12.95 -12.53
C VAL A 156 8.03 -13.83 -13.03
N ILE A 157 9.27 -13.61 -12.61
CA ILE A 157 10.39 -14.49 -13.00
C ILE A 157 10.16 -15.91 -12.48
N ASN A 158 9.78 -16.04 -11.21
CA ASN A 158 9.58 -17.34 -10.56
C ASN A 158 8.44 -18.17 -11.20
N TYR A 159 7.31 -17.52 -11.48
CA TYR A 159 6.11 -18.23 -11.91
C TYR A 159 5.82 -18.08 -13.40
N LEU A 160 5.90 -16.88 -13.97
CA LEU A 160 5.66 -16.72 -15.41
C LEU A 160 6.82 -17.27 -16.23
N ALA A 161 8.06 -16.80 -15.98
CA ALA A 161 9.20 -17.19 -16.80
C ALA A 161 9.67 -18.63 -16.51
N ASN A 162 9.90 -18.97 -15.25
CA ASN A 162 10.53 -20.24 -14.88
C ASN A 162 9.57 -21.42 -14.78
N LYS A 163 8.25 -21.19 -14.80
CA LYS A 163 7.24 -22.27 -14.73
C LYS A 163 6.30 -22.25 -15.92
N ILE A 164 5.51 -21.19 -16.07
CA ILE A 164 4.42 -21.14 -17.06
C ILE A 164 4.98 -21.11 -18.49
N LEU A 165 5.94 -20.23 -18.76
CA LEU A 165 6.58 -20.11 -20.07
C LEU A 165 7.30 -21.42 -20.45
N VAL A 166 8.05 -22.02 -19.52
CA VAL A 166 8.70 -23.33 -19.74
C VAL A 166 7.65 -24.41 -20.06
N ALA A 167 6.55 -24.46 -19.30
CA ALA A 167 5.46 -25.40 -19.57
C ALA A 167 4.80 -25.17 -20.94
N GLU A 168 4.56 -23.92 -21.34
CA GLU A 168 3.96 -23.61 -22.64
C GLU A 168 4.90 -23.86 -23.82
N VAL A 169 6.21 -23.66 -23.63
CA VAL A 169 7.23 -24.06 -24.62
C VAL A 169 7.22 -25.57 -24.81
N GLY A 170 7.23 -26.36 -23.73
CA GLY A 170 7.12 -27.81 -23.81
C GLY A 170 5.85 -28.29 -24.48
N ARG A 171 4.72 -27.65 -24.14
CA ARG A 171 3.43 -27.90 -24.79
C ARG A 171 3.49 -27.63 -26.30
N ALA A 172 4.12 -26.52 -26.71
CA ALA A 172 4.28 -26.18 -28.12
C ALA A 172 5.19 -27.17 -28.86
N LEU A 173 6.18 -27.75 -28.17
CA LEU A 173 7.10 -28.76 -28.69
C LEU A 173 6.57 -30.21 -28.59
N ASN A 174 5.45 -30.42 -27.88
CA ASN A 174 4.92 -31.73 -27.53
C ASN A 174 5.90 -32.60 -26.70
N GLU A 175 6.60 -31.98 -25.74
CA GLU A 175 7.57 -32.65 -24.86
C GLU A 175 7.27 -32.30 -23.41
N GLU A 176 7.48 -33.23 -22.47
CA GLU A 176 7.23 -32.98 -21.04
C GLU A 176 8.43 -32.26 -20.39
N PRO A 177 8.27 -30.99 -19.92
CA PRO A 177 9.36 -30.25 -19.31
C PRO A 177 9.74 -30.78 -17.93
N LYS A 178 11.01 -30.68 -17.56
CA LYS A 178 11.56 -31.12 -16.26
C LYS A 178 10.99 -30.36 -15.08
N VAL A 179 10.56 -29.11 -15.28
CA VAL A 179 9.88 -28.32 -14.24
C VAL A 179 8.53 -28.93 -13.83
N MET A 180 7.95 -29.80 -14.68
CA MET A 180 6.68 -30.45 -14.40
C MET A 180 6.87 -31.80 -13.70
N PRO A 181 6.09 -32.09 -12.66
CA PRO A 181 5.91 -33.44 -12.14
C PRO A 181 5.46 -34.42 -13.22
N GLN A 182 6.10 -35.60 -13.23
CA GLN A 182 5.85 -36.62 -14.25
C GLN A 182 4.37 -37.03 -14.32
N GLY A 183 3.81 -37.02 -15.53
CA GLY A 183 2.42 -37.40 -15.81
C GLY A 183 1.38 -36.35 -15.41
N GLN A 184 1.80 -35.17 -14.91
CA GLN A 184 0.87 -34.08 -14.61
C GLN A 184 0.43 -33.38 -15.90
N SER A 185 -0.85 -33.02 -16.00
CA SER A 185 -1.31 -32.23 -17.14
C SER A 185 -0.78 -30.80 -17.06
N TYR A 186 -0.46 -30.21 -18.22
CA TYR A 186 -0.02 -28.82 -18.32
C TYR A 186 -1.00 -27.85 -17.68
N ASP A 187 -2.30 -28.01 -17.93
CA ASP A 187 -3.31 -27.10 -17.41
C ASP A 187 -3.36 -27.12 -15.88
N HIS A 188 -3.22 -28.30 -15.28
CA HIS A 188 -3.20 -28.43 -13.83
C HIS A 188 -1.93 -27.81 -13.23
N TYR A 189 -0.77 -28.05 -13.86
CA TYR A 189 0.50 -27.46 -13.44
C TYR A 189 0.48 -25.92 -13.53
N ILE A 190 0.06 -25.38 -14.68
CA ILE A 190 0.01 -23.93 -14.92
C ILE A 190 -0.99 -23.25 -13.98
N LYS A 191 -2.17 -23.86 -13.76
CA LYS A 191 -3.13 -23.37 -12.77
C LYS A 191 -2.50 -23.29 -11.38
N GLY A 192 -1.80 -24.35 -10.96
CA GLY A 192 -1.08 -24.34 -9.68
C GLY A 192 -0.05 -23.20 -9.60
N ALA A 193 0.75 -23.01 -10.64
CA ALA A 193 1.73 -21.92 -10.69
C ALA A 193 1.08 -20.53 -10.57
N LEU A 194 -0.07 -20.30 -11.22
CA LEU A 194 -0.83 -19.06 -11.08
C LEU A 194 -1.40 -18.88 -9.67
N ASP A 195 -1.97 -19.93 -9.09
CA ASP A 195 -2.51 -19.91 -7.73
C ASP A 195 -1.41 -19.52 -6.71
N TYR A 196 -0.20 -20.10 -6.85
CA TYR A 196 0.96 -19.75 -6.03
C TYR A 196 1.43 -18.31 -6.25
N PHE A 197 1.50 -17.85 -7.51
CA PHE A 197 1.85 -16.46 -7.83
C PHE A 197 0.92 -15.48 -7.11
N TYR A 198 -0.40 -15.71 -7.15
CA TYR A 198 -1.36 -14.83 -6.47
C TYR A 198 -1.18 -14.85 -4.95
N MET A 199 -1.02 -16.03 -4.37
CA MET A 199 -0.82 -16.18 -2.93
C MET A 199 0.45 -15.46 -2.44
N ILE A 200 1.58 -15.68 -3.10
CA ILE A 200 2.88 -15.13 -2.68
C ILE A 200 2.93 -13.63 -2.89
N LEU A 201 2.47 -13.11 -4.04
CA LEU A 201 2.46 -11.66 -4.26
C LEU A 201 1.58 -10.94 -3.23
N ASN A 202 0.46 -11.54 -2.80
CA ASN A 202 -0.35 -10.99 -1.72
C ASN A 202 0.40 -10.95 -0.39
N ASP A 203 1.12 -12.03 -0.05
CA ASP A 203 1.92 -12.11 1.16
C ASP A 203 3.05 -11.06 1.16
N ASP A 204 3.75 -10.90 0.04
CA ASP A 204 4.80 -9.88 -0.11
C ASP A 204 4.26 -8.46 0.05
N VAL A 205 3.11 -8.17 -0.57
CA VAL A 205 2.46 -6.85 -0.42
C VAL A 205 2.08 -6.58 1.04
N ASN A 206 1.59 -7.58 1.76
CA ASN A 206 1.30 -7.44 3.20
C ASN A 206 2.58 -7.16 3.99
N LYS A 207 3.66 -7.92 3.77
CA LYS A 207 4.95 -7.68 4.43
C LYS A 207 5.52 -6.29 4.15
N ILE A 208 5.36 -5.80 2.92
CA ILE A 208 5.79 -4.45 2.52
C ILE A 208 5.01 -3.40 3.32
N ILE A 209 3.69 -3.53 3.39
CA ILE A 209 2.83 -2.61 4.15
C ILE A 209 3.16 -2.68 5.66
N ASP A 210 3.37 -3.87 6.20
CA ASP A 210 3.71 -4.06 7.62
C ASP A 210 5.07 -3.46 7.96
N SER A 211 6.06 -3.67 7.10
CA SER A 211 7.40 -3.07 7.22
C SER A 211 7.33 -1.55 7.17
N MET A 212 6.52 -1.00 6.25
CA MET A 212 6.27 0.44 6.17
C MET A 212 5.70 0.98 7.46
N ASN A 213 4.63 0.36 7.96
CA ASN A 213 3.98 0.79 9.19
C ASN A 213 4.91 0.66 10.40
N GLN A 214 5.75 -0.38 10.44
CA GLN A 214 6.76 -0.55 11.48
C GLN A 214 7.83 0.54 11.43
N GLU A 215 8.33 0.89 10.23
CA GLU A 215 9.32 1.96 10.09
C GLU A 215 8.74 3.30 10.51
N ILE A 216 7.52 3.62 10.06
CA ILE A 216 6.78 4.82 10.50
C ILE A 216 6.74 4.86 12.04
N ARG A 217 6.27 3.78 12.69
CA ARG A 217 6.22 3.69 14.17
C ARG A 217 7.59 3.90 14.82
N SER A 218 8.64 3.32 14.24
CA SER A 218 10.00 3.42 14.79
C SER A 218 10.54 4.86 14.72
N GLN A 219 10.27 5.57 13.62
CA GLN A 219 10.70 6.97 13.44
C GLN A 219 9.97 7.89 14.43
N TYR A 220 8.67 7.69 14.64
CA TYR A 220 7.93 8.38 15.69
C TYR A 220 8.49 8.09 17.08
N ALA A 221 8.69 6.82 17.42
CA ALA A 221 9.21 6.44 18.73
C ALA A 221 10.56 7.12 19.00
N GLN A 222 11.50 7.07 18.06
CA GLN A 222 12.81 7.71 18.20
C GLN A 222 12.70 9.22 18.47
N PHE A 223 11.73 9.90 17.87
CA PHE A 223 11.48 11.31 18.16
C PHE A 223 10.98 11.55 19.57
N PHE A 224 9.98 10.79 20.01
CA PHE A 224 9.41 10.92 21.35
C PHE A 224 10.39 10.47 22.45
N TRP A 225 11.29 9.53 22.16
CA TRP A 225 12.39 9.16 23.07
C TRP A 225 13.54 10.19 23.08
N GLN A 226 13.64 11.05 22.05
CA GLN A 226 14.57 12.18 22.03
C GLN A 226 13.98 13.43 22.70
N SER A 227 12.65 13.56 22.77
CA SER A 227 11.96 14.60 23.52
C SER A 227 11.70 14.17 24.97
N ASP A 228 12.69 14.48 25.81
CA ASP A 228 12.63 14.65 27.27
C ASP A 228 12.72 13.39 28.15
N GLU A 229 13.66 13.40 29.11
CA GLU A 229 13.50 13.13 30.56
C GLU A 229 12.51 12.03 31.08
N ALA A 230 12.01 11.09 30.28
CA ALA A 230 11.03 10.09 30.70
C ALA A 230 11.69 8.82 31.26
N ARG A 231 12.49 9.03 32.30
CA ARG A 231 13.07 8.01 33.17
C ARG A 231 11.98 7.45 34.09
N ASN A 232 11.09 6.59 33.57
CA ASN A 232 10.39 5.49 34.27
C ASN A 232 9.11 5.10 33.54
N GLN A 233 9.14 3.92 32.89
CA GLN A 233 8.03 2.95 32.69
C GLN A 233 8.26 2.15 31.40
N SER A 234 9.45 1.57 31.25
CA SER A 234 9.72 0.56 30.23
C SER A 234 9.20 -0.80 30.73
N HIS A 235 7.93 -1.13 30.41
CA HIS A 235 7.46 -2.51 30.12
C HIS A 235 6.01 -2.59 29.58
N SER A 236 5.33 -1.48 29.24
CA SER A 236 3.93 -1.48 28.79
C SER A 236 3.65 -0.88 27.40
N ALA A 237 4.66 -0.37 26.68
CA ALA A 237 4.47 0.49 25.50
C ALA A 237 3.67 -0.13 24.33
N GLY A 238 3.76 -1.46 24.12
CA GLY A 238 2.97 -2.14 23.08
C GLY A 238 1.48 -2.28 23.44
N ALA A 239 1.17 -2.48 24.73
CA ALA A 239 -0.20 -2.59 25.23
C ALA A 239 -0.85 -1.21 25.43
N SER A 240 -0.07 -0.20 25.80
CA SER A 240 -0.58 1.17 25.98
C SER A 240 -0.90 1.85 24.64
N PHE A 241 -0.19 1.53 23.55
CA PHE A 241 -0.43 2.16 22.24
C PHE A 241 -1.73 1.66 21.57
N GLN A 242 -1.98 0.35 21.60
CA GLN A 242 -3.26 -0.21 21.13
C GLN A 242 -4.43 0.34 21.97
N ALA A 243 -4.26 0.40 23.30
CA ALA A 243 -5.26 0.97 24.19
C ALA A 243 -5.53 2.45 23.89
N GLN A 244 -4.50 3.25 23.59
CA GLN A 244 -4.65 4.67 23.29
C GLN A 244 -5.27 4.92 21.91
N PHE A 245 -4.95 4.11 20.90
CA PHE A 245 -5.59 4.17 19.57
C PHE A 245 -7.07 3.75 19.65
N ASP A 246 -7.38 2.71 20.42
CA ASP A 246 -8.75 2.25 20.68
C ASP A 246 -9.53 3.29 21.50
N GLU A 247 -8.90 3.97 22.46
CA GLU A 247 -9.50 5.04 23.27
C GLU A 247 -9.90 6.26 22.43
N VAL A 248 -9.04 6.69 21.50
CA VAL A 248 -9.37 7.79 20.57
C VAL A 248 -10.49 7.39 19.63
N GLY A 249 -10.43 6.19 19.04
CA GLY A 249 -11.53 5.65 18.22
C GLY A 249 -12.85 5.57 18.97
N GLN A 250 -12.82 5.17 20.25
CA GLN A 250 -13.98 5.09 21.12
C GLN A 250 -14.51 6.47 21.54
N ALA A 251 -13.64 7.48 21.69
CA ALA A 251 -14.05 8.86 21.99
C ALA A 251 -14.87 9.46 20.85
N TYR A 252 -14.45 9.26 19.59
CA TYR A 252 -15.24 9.67 18.42
C TYR A 252 -16.61 9.00 18.37
N LYS A 253 -16.66 7.68 18.63
CA LYS A 253 -17.93 6.93 18.73
C LYS A 253 -18.83 7.44 19.86
N THR A 254 -18.26 7.78 21.03
CA THR A 254 -19.00 8.29 22.19
C THR A 254 -19.64 9.64 21.92
N LEU A 255 -19.01 10.46 21.07
CA LEU A 255 -19.56 11.73 20.59
C LEU A 255 -20.38 11.60 19.31
N GLU A 256 -20.71 10.36 18.90
CA GLU A 256 -21.50 10.06 17.70
C GLU A 256 -20.96 10.75 16.44
N THR A 257 -19.64 10.83 16.34
CA THR A 257 -18.93 11.64 15.35
C THR A 257 -17.89 10.78 14.63
N LYS A 258 -17.69 11.02 13.32
CA LYS A 258 -16.65 10.32 12.55
C LYS A 258 -15.26 10.91 12.81
N GLN A 259 -14.20 10.13 12.61
CA GLN A 259 -12.83 10.60 12.84
C GLN A 259 -12.46 11.77 11.91
N GLU A 260 -13.06 11.83 10.72
CA GLU A 260 -12.87 12.90 9.73
C GLU A 260 -13.71 14.15 9.99
N ALA A 261 -14.54 14.17 11.04
CA ALA A 261 -15.41 15.31 11.34
C ALA A 261 -14.62 16.55 11.76
N THR A 262 -15.13 17.71 11.41
CA THR A 262 -14.55 19.01 11.75
C THR A 262 -14.66 19.32 13.25
N ASP A 263 -13.84 20.25 13.75
CA ASP A 263 -13.87 20.68 15.17
C ASP A 263 -15.22 21.29 15.55
N ASP A 264 -15.86 21.99 14.60
CA ASP A 264 -17.18 22.57 14.77
C ASP A 264 -18.28 21.50 14.84
N GLU A 265 -18.19 20.44 14.02
CA GLU A 265 -19.08 19.29 14.11
C GLU A 265 -18.89 18.55 15.45
N LEU A 266 -17.64 18.41 15.90
CA LEU A 266 -17.32 17.80 17.20
C LEU A 266 -17.85 18.64 18.37
N LYS A 267 -17.62 19.97 18.35
CA LYS A 267 -18.17 20.94 19.31
C LYS A 267 -19.69 20.93 19.29
N SER A 268 -20.30 20.86 18.11
CA SER A 268 -21.75 20.83 17.92
C SER A 268 -22.37 19.56 18.49
N ASN A 269 -21.82 18.39 18.15
CA ASN A 269 -22.29 17.11 18.66
C ASN A 269 -22.07 16.99 20.17
N TYR A 270 -20.92 17.45 20.69
CA TYR A 270 -20.71 17.57 22.13
C TYR A 270 -21.78 18.44 22.79
N ARG A 271 -22.06 19.65 22.29
CA ARG A 271 -23.10 20.54 22.87
C ARG A 271 -24.49 19.91 22.80
N LYS A 272 -24.80 19.20 21.70
CA LYS A 272 -26.07 18.48 21.51
C LYS A 272 -26.22 17.37 22.55
N LEU A 273 -25.19 16.56 22.74
CA LEU A 273 -25.17 15.47 23.72
C LEU A 273 -25.15 16.01 25.16
N ALA A 274 -24.36 17.05 25.44
CA ALA A 274 -24.31 17.72 26.72
C ALA A 274 -25.65 18.31 27.14
N LYS A 275 -26.38 18.95 26.21
CA LYS A 275 -27.75 19.45 26.46
C LYS A 275 -28.74 18.31 26.67
N LYS A 276 -28.56 17.18 25.96
CA LYS A 276 -29.41 15.99 26.08
C LYS A 276 -29.22 15.30 27.44
N TYR A 277 -28.01 15.25 27.96
CA TYR A 277 -27.66 14.52 29.19
C TYR A 277 -27.30 15.43 30.39
N HIS A 278 -27.59 16.74 30.31
CA HIS A 278 -27.31 17.70 31.39
C HIS A 278 -28.04 17.30 32.68
N PRO A 279 -27.38 17.31 33.85
CA PRO A 279 -27.98 16.87 35.13
C PRO A 279 -29.24 17.67 35.51
N ASP A 280 -29.29 18.96 35.17
CA ASP A 280 -30.48 19.79 35.43
C ASP A 280 -31.73 19.36 34.64
N ARG A 281 -31.54 18.70 33.49
CA ARG A 281 -32.64 18.24 32.63
C ARG A 281 -32.89 16.75 32.72
N ASN A 282 -31.89 15.99 33.17
CA ASN A 282 -31.94 14.54 33.35
C ASN A 282 -31.20 14.16 34.64
N PRO A 283 -31.91 14.10 35.78
CA PRO A 283 -31.30 13.84 37.09
C PRO A 283 -31.00 12.34 37.33
N SER A 284 -31.26 11.47 36.36
CA SER A 284 -31.02 10.03 36.48
C SER A 284 -29.53 9.71 36.57
N GLN A 285 -29.20 8.63 37.27
CA GLN A 285 -27.83 8.18 37.43
C GLN A 285 -27.18 7.82 36.07
N GLU A 286 -27.96 7.21 35.17
CA GLU A 286 -27.51 6.87 33.82
C GLU A 286 -27.13 8.11 32.99
N ALA A 287 -27.89 9.20 33.12
CA ALA A 287 -27.59 10.44 32.41
C ALA A 287 -26.30 11.09 32.93
N LYS A 288 -26.05 11.04 34.25
CA LYS A 288 -24.80 11.52 34.85
C LYS A 288 -23.59 10.74 34.34
N GLU A 289 -23.69 9.42 34.27
CA GLU A 289 -22.60 8.57 33.77
C GLU A 289 -22.32 8.79 32.29
N LYS A 290 -23.37 8.92 31.46
CA LYS A 290 -23.22 9.26 30.04
C LYS A 290 -22.59 10.64 29.87
N MET A 291 -23.03 11.63 30.64
CA MET A 291 -22.48 12.98 30.60
C MET A 291 -21.00 13.01 30.97
N ALA A 292 -20.59 12.27 32.00
CA ALA A 292 -19.17 12.14 32.38
C ALA A 292 -18.31 11.53 31.25
N LYS A 293 -18.82 10.50 30.57
CA LYS A 293 -18.14 9.88 29.41
C LYS A 293 -18.06 10.82 28.21
N ILE A 294 -19.12 11.57 27.93
CA ILE A 294 -19.16 12.59 26.87
C ILE A 294 -18.13 13.70 27.13
N ASN A 295 -18.06 14.20 28.37
CA ASN A 295 -17.08 15.22 28.77
C ASN A 295 -15.66 14.69 28.62
N SER A 296 -15.39 13.49 29.14
CA SER A 296 -14.06 12.88 29.08
C SER A 296 -13.61 12.63 27.64
N ALA A 297 -14.51 12.11 26.79
CA ALA A 297 -14.24 11.91 25.37
C ALA A 297 -13.97 13.23 24.64
N TYR A 298 -14.75 14.28 24.94
CA TYR A 298 -14.58 15.59 24.35
C TYR A 298 -13.29 16.27 24.81
N ASP A 299 -12.93 16.18 26.09
CA ASP A 299 -11.69 16.73 26.63
C ASP A 299 -10.45 16.04 26.05
N LEU A 300 -10.51 14.70 25.89
CA LEU A 300 -9.47 13.94 25.24
C LEU A 300 -9.27 14.40 23.79
N LEU A 301 -10.35 14.45 23.00
CA LEU A 301 -10.26 14.89 21.60
C LEU A 301 -9.89 16.37 21.49
N LYS A 302 -10.30 17.22 22.44
CA LYS A 302 -9.91 18.64 22.49
C LYS A 302 -8.39 18.79 22.68
N LYS A 303 -7.79 18.00 23.57
CA LYS A 303 -6.33 17.97 23.79
C LYS A 303 -5.59 17.47 22.55
N ILE A 304 -6.07 16.39 21.95
CA ILE A 304 -5.45 15.77 20.76
C ILE A 304 -5.53 16.70 19.54
N ARG A 305 -6.65 17.40 19.36
CA ARG A 305 -6.89 18.30 18.21
C ARG A 305 -6.45 19.74 18.46
N ASN A 306 -5.99 20.07 19.67
CA ASN A 306 -5.58 21.40 20.10
C ASN A 306 -6.67 22.49 19.88
N MET A 307 -7.89 22.20 20.37
CA MET A 307 -9.16 22.94 20.14
C MET A 307 -9.60 23.95 21.20
#